data_AF-A0A7S2B4V1-F1
#
_entry.id   AF-A0A7S2B4V1-F1
#
_cell.length_a   1.000
_cell.length_b   1.000
_cell.length_c   1.000
_cell.angle_alpha   90.00
_cell.angle_beta   90.00
_cell.angle_gamma   90.00
#
_symmetry.space_group_name_H-M   'P 1'
#
loop_
_entity.id
_entity.type
_entity.pdbx_description
1 polymer ?
#
loop_
_entity_poly.entity_id
_entity_poly.type
_entity_poly.pdbx_seq_one_letter_code
_entity_poly.pdbx_strand_id
1 'polypeptide(L)'
;SSSNNNNNQNANTGGARSASAGGPITSGDLSVEVESSSSSGSGANGDASSVANPSALYGKFTWKIDRFSEINKRELRSNVFDVGGYRWYILVYPQGCDVCNHLSLFLCVADYEKLLPGWSHVAQFTIAVVNRDPKKSKYSDTLHRFCKKEHDWGWKKFMELQKVVDAGFAVNDTLTIKAQVQVIRASVSRPFRCLDAQYRRELIRVYLTNIEGLCRSFVEESQGTLKPLLNDLAGFRVFWEGCTTAERNKLTSMAVSDVLRDLVKRFFNEKEVTSTLVMDELFRTCQALGTTDEVQPRVTVTDDRNVFNLSSDPVELLEWAVSADALHVCNDGKDRARDAAGGERSSASSRSG
;
A
#
# COMPACT_ATOMS: atom_id res chain seq x y z
N SER A 1 14.92 0.47 23.66
CA SER A 1 13.74 1.34 23.73
C SER A 1 13.42 1.83 22.33
N SER A 2 12.58 1.08 21.61
CA SER A 2 12.31 1.29 20.19
C SER A 2 11.21 2.33 20.02
N SER A 3 11.57 3.54 19.57
CA SER A 3 10.61 4.61 19.28
C SER A 3 9.91 4.32 17.94
N ASN A 4 8.78 3.61 18.00
CA ASN A 4 7.81 3.50 16.91
C ASN A 4 6.97 4.79 16.88
N ASN A 5 7.33 5.73 16.01
CA ASN A 5 6.56 6.95 15.77
C ASN A 5 5.61 6.72 14.58
N ASN A 6 4.52 5.98 14.82
CA ASN A 6 3.40 5.87 13.88
C ASN A 6 2.53 7.13 13.97
N ASN A 7 2.94 8.21 13.30
CA ASN A 7 2.09 9.36 13.01
C ASN A 7 1.64 9.30 11.55
N ASN A 8 0.72 8.38 11.25
CA ASN A 8 0.07 8.31 9.93
C ASN A 8 -1.25 9.12 9.86
N GLN A 9 -1.47 10.08 10.77
CA GLN A 9 -2.73 10.85 10.88
C GLN A 9 -2.59 12.32 10.45
N ASN A 10 -1.90 12.63 9.36
CA ASN A 10 -1.80 14.04 8.92
C ASN A 10 -1.78 14.29 7.40
N ALA A 11 -2.15 13.28 6.58
CA ALA A 11 -2.51 13.57 5.19
C ALA A 11 -3.79 14.45 5.22
N ASN A 12 -3.77 15.56 4.48
CA ASN A 12 -4.78 16.61 4.58
C ASN A 12 -6.22 16.06 4.42
N THR A 13 -7.17 16.42 5.28
CA THR A 13 -8.59 16.00 5.14
C THR A 13 -9.49 17.06 4.50
N GLY A 14 -8.95 18.25 4.18
CA GLY A 14 -9.68 19.31 3.48
C GLY A 14 -8.92 19.79 2.25
N GLY A 15 -9.58 19.72 1.08
CA GLY A 15 -9.04 20.20 -0.19
C GLY A 15 -8.48 21.62 -0.05
N ALA A 16 -7.19 21.77 -0.34
CA ALA A 16 -6.54 23.07 -0.30
C ALA A 16 -6.95 23.84 -1.56
N ARG A 17 -7.61 24.99 -1.39
CA ARG A 17 -7.73 26.01 -2.43
C ARG A 17 -6.35 26.67 -2.58
N SER A 18 -5.51 26.15 -3.45
CA SER A 18 -4.34 26.89 -3.92
C SER A 18 -4.79 27.87 -5.00
N ALA A 19 -4.92 29.14 -4.63
CA ALA A 19 -4.97 30.24 -5.59
C ALA A 19 -3.53 30.76 -5.74
N SER A 20 -2.89 30.51 -6.88
CA SER A 20 -1.77 31.35 -7.30
C SER A 20 -1.79 31.54 -8.82
N ALA A 21 -2.00 32.79 -9.21
CA ALA A 21 -1.65 33.32 -10.52
C ALA A 21 -0.21 33.85 -10.43
N GLY A 22 0.64 33.49 -11.38
CA GLY A 22 2.00 34.00 -11.49
C GLY A 22 2.85 33.17 -12.46
N GLY A 23 3.02 33.67 -13.68
CA GLY A 23 3.84 33.07 -14.74
C GLY A 23 5.35 33.12 -14.48
N PRO A 24 6.17 32.53 -15.38
CA PRO A 24 7.49 32.00 -15.05
C PRO A 24 8.64 32.99 -15.25
N ILE A 25 9.72 32.81 -14.49
CA ILE A 25 11.05 33.38 -14.78
C ILE A 25 12.08 32.24 -14.72
N THR A 26 12.88 32.16 -15.77
CA THR A 26 13.81 31.07 -16.11
C THR A 26 15.20 31.23 -15.48
N SER A 27 15.91 30.10 -15.47
CA SER A 27 17.36 29.92 -15.62
C SER A 27 18.22 29.76 -14.36
N GLY A 28 18.94 28.64 -14.33
CA GLY A 28 20.04 28.32 -13.42
C GLY A 28 20.36 26.83 -13.50
N ASP A 29 21.35 26.48 -14.33
CA ASP A 29 21.84 25.13 -14.58
C ASP A 29 22.09 24.33 -13.29
N LEU A 30 21.56 23.12 -13.24
CA LEU A 30 21.85 22.10 -12.22
C LEU A 30 22.11 20.79 -12.95
N SER A 31 23.31 20.25 -12.76
CA SER A 31 23.80 19.04 -13.39
C SER A 31 22.97 17.81 -12.98
N VAL A 32 22.53 17.03 -13.97
CA VAL A 32 21.76 15.79 -13.77
C VAL A 32 22.53 14.64 -14.38
N GLU A 33 22.80 13.59 -13.59
CA GLU A 33 23.12 12.27 -14.12
C GLU A 33 21.80 11.51 -14.34
N VAL A 34 21.47 11.28 -15.61
CA VAL A 34 20.30 10.52 -16.04
C VAL A 34 20.78 9.18 -16.57
N GLU A 35 20.56 8.10 -15.84
CA GLU A 35 20.53 6.78 -16.46
C GLU A 35 19.11 6.56 -17.00
N SER A 36 18.98 6.64 -18.33
CA SER A 36 17.74 6.35 -19.04
C SER A 36 18.01 5.39 -20.18
N SER A 37 17.34 4.24 -20.16
CA SER A 37 17.21 3.36 -21.32
C SER A 37 16.06 3.88 -22.18
N SER A 38 16.40 4.37 -23.37
CA SER A 38 15.46 4.92 -24.33
C SER A 38 14.80 3.83 -25.16
N SER A 39 13.48 3.94 -25.33
CA SER A 39 12.80 3.44 -26.53
C SER A 39 11.76 4.47 -26.96
N SER A 40 11.94 5.00 -28.16
CA SER A 40 11.11 6.04 -28.77
C SER A 40 9.90 5.42 -29.45
N GLY A 41 8.72 6.02 -29.30
CA GLY A 41 7.51 5.60 -30.01
C GLY A 41 6.41 6.65 -30.00
N SER A 42 6.05 7.11 -31.20
CA SER A 42 5.09 8.18 -31.52
C SER A 42 3.65 7.87 -31.11
N GLY A 43 2.84 8.93 -31.01
CA GLY A 43 1.44 8.87 -30.56
C GLY A 43 0.51 8.09 -31.49
N ALA A 44 -0.44 7.38 -30.88
CA ALA A 44 -1.72 7.00 -31.46
C ALA A 44 -2.70 6.59 -30.36
N ASN A 45 -3.93 7.11 -30.42
CA ASN A 45 -5.09 6.56 -29.72
C ASN A 45 -5.31 5.12 -30.17
N GLY A 46 -5.49 4.21 -29.22
CA GLY A 46 -5.81 2.81 -29.49
C GLY A 46 -6.10 2.07 -28.19
N ASP A 47 -7.39 1.84 -27.94
CA ASP A 47 -7.87 0.91 -26.93
C ASP A 47 -7.37 -0.49 -27.30
N ALA A 48 -6.33 -0.95 -26.61
CA ALA A 48 -5.82 -2.31 -26.71
C ALA A 48 -5.40 -2.75 -25.31
N SER A 49 -6.01 -3.85 -24.89
CA SER A 49 -5.75 -4.59 -23.66
C SER A 49 -4.27 -5.02 -23.57
N SER A 50 -3.40 -4.10 -23.19
CA SER A 50 -2.10 -4.45 -22.64
C SER A 50 -2.29 -4.62 -21.15
N VAL A 51 -2.11 -5.85 -20.69
CA VAL A 51 -1.87 -6.13 -19.28
C VAL A 51 -0.58 -5.40 -18.93
N ALA A 52 -0.68 -4.12 -18.59
CA ALA A 52 0.46 -3.35 -18.14
C ALA A 52 1.03 -4.09 -16.93
N ASN A 53 2.27 -4.55 -17.08
CA ASN A 53 3.07 -5.07 -15.98
C ASN A 53 2.99 -4.03 -14.86
N PRO A 54 2.63 -4.40 -13.60
CA PRO A 54 2.56 -3.45 -12.49
C PRO A 54 3.79 -2.53 -12.38
N SER A 55 4.95 -3.00 -12.84
CA SER A 55 6.19 -2.25 -12.96
C SER A 55 6.10 -1.00 -13.85
N ALA A 56 5.33 -1.03 -14.94
CA ALA A 56 5.18 0.13 -15.84
C ALA A 56 4.31 1.25 -15.25
N LEU A 57 3.55 0.94 -14.19
CA LEU A 57 2.73 1.89 -13.44
C LEU A 57 3.43 2.42 -12.19
N TYR A 58 4.62 1.90 -11.90
CA TYR A 58 5.44 2.24 -10.76
C TYR A 58 6.66 3.05 -11.18
N GLY A 59 7.08 4.00 -10.35
CA GLY A 59 8.28 4.78 -10.59
C GLY A 59 8.84 5.41 -9.34
N LYS A 60 10.14 5.69 -9.38
CA LYS A 60 10.89 6.34 -8.31
C LYS A 60 11.50 7.62 -8.84
N PHE A 61 11.52 8.66 -8.02
CA PHE A 61 12.16 9.93 -8.31
C PHE A 61 12.95 10.39 -7.09
N THR A 62 14.15 10.93 -7.31
CA THR A 62 14.98 11.50 -6.24
C THR A 62 15.30 12.94 -6.58
N TRP A 63 15.04 13.83 -5.65
CA TRP A 63 15.35 15.25 -5.76
C TRP A 63 16.32 15.65 -4.65
N LYS A 64 17.44 16.24 -5.05
CA LYS A 64 18.41 16.86 -4.15
C LYS A 64 18.24 18.37 -4.19
N ILE A 65 18.16 18.97 -3.02
CA ILE A 65 18.07 20.42 -2.84
C ILE A 65 19.35 20.85 -2.14
N ASP A 66 20.28 21.40 -2.92
CA ASP A 66 21.56 21.88 -2.41
C ASP A 66 21.38 23.26 -1.75
N ARG A 67 22.29 23.58 -0.81
CA ARG A 67 22.27 24.83 -0.03
C ARG A 67 20.93 25.08 0.64
N PHE A 68 20.33 24.03 1.21
CA PHE A 68 18.98 24.07 1.77
C PHE A 68 18.82 25.15 2.84
N SER A 69 19.85 25.37 3.66
CA SER A 69 19.87 26.40 4.70
C SER A 69 19.77 27.84 4.19
N GLU A 70 20.20 28.08 2.94
CA GLU A 70 20.20 29.42 2.31
C GLU A 70 18.87 29.74 1.61
N ILE A 71 17.93 28.79 1.56
CA ILE A 71 16.70 28.95 0.79
C ILE A 71 15.69 29.82 1.52
N ASN A 72 15.50 31.03 0.99
CA ASN A 72 14.49 32.00 1.42
C ASN A 72 13.24 32.03 0.52
N LYS A 73 13.12 31.09 -0.42
CA LYS A 73 11.93 30.98 -1.29
C LYS A 73 10.75 30.40 -0.52
N ARG A 74 9.56 30.93 -0.76
CA ARG A 74 8.30 30.41 -0.18
C ARG A 74 8.06 28.95 -0.55
N GLU A 75 8.25 28.60 -1.81
CA GLU A 75 8.08 27.25 -2.34
C GLU A 75 9.17 26.90 -3.35
N LEU A 76 9.44 25.60 -3.46
CA LEU A 76 10.36 25.01 -4.44
C LEU A 76 9.62 23.93 -5.21
N ARG A 77 9.89 23.83 -6.51
CA ARG A 77 9.36 22.79 -7.39
C ARG A 77 10.51 21.98 -7.96
N SER A 78 10.37 20.66 -7.95
CA SER A 78 11.32 19.77 -8.62
C SER A 78 11.18 19.85 -10.14
N ASN A 79 12.12 19.24 -10.85
CA ASN A 79 11.90 18.86 -12.25
C ASN A 79 10.69 17.92 -12.35
N VAL A 80 10.04 17.95 -13.51
CA VAL A 80 8.93 17.06 -13.82
C VAL A 80 9.48 15.66 -14.13
N PHE A 81 8.79 14.63 -13.67
CA PHE A 81 9.13 13.22 -13.91
C PHE A 81 7.89 12.40 -14.28
N ASP A 82 8.08 11.35 -15.06
CA ASP A 82 7.01 10.52 -15.62
C ASP A 82 6.86 9.20 -14.87
N VAL A 83 5.63 8.91 -14.41
CA VAL A 83 5.29 7.62 -13.80
C VAL A 83 3.89 7.20 -14.20
N GLY A 84 3.74 5.96 -14.68
CA GLY A 84 2.46 5.37 -15.05
C GLY A 84 1.72 6.05 -16.20
N GLY A 85 2.45 6.81 -17.03
CA GLY A 85 1.91 7.63 -18.12
C GLY A 85 1.46 9.02 -17.69
N TYR A 86 1.82 9.46 -16.48
CA TYR A 86 1.48 10.78 -15.95
C TYR A 86 2.74 11.54 -15.54
N ARG A 87 2.66 12.86 -15.66
CA ARG A 87 3.74 13.79 -15.32
C ARG A 87 3.52 14.35 -13.93
N TRP A 88 4.54 14.23 -13.09
CA TRP A 88 4.51 14.59 -11.68
C TRP A 88 5.63 15.56 -11.34
N TYR A 89 5.48 16.32 -10.27
CA TYR A 89 6.58 17.04 -9.62
C TYR A 89 6.37 17.06 -8.11
N ILE A 90 7.46 17.29 -7.37
CA ILE A 90 7.42 17.49 -5.92
C ILE A 90 7.37 18.99 -5.64
N LEU A 91 6.43 19.40 -4.78
CA LEU A 91 6.33 20.75 -4.25
C LEU A 91 6.77 20.76 -2.77
N VAL A 92 7.72 21.62 -2.44
CA VAL A 92 8.25 21.78 -1.08
C VAL A 92 7.95 23.19 -0.60
N TYR A 93 7.47 23.31 0.64
CA TYR A 93 7.51 24.57 1.38
C TYR A 93 8.57 24.45 2.49
N PRO A 94 9.78 25.03 2.29
CA PRO A 94 10.91 24.85 3.21
C PRO A 94 10.64 25.41 4.60
N GLN A 95 9.77 26.42 4.74
CA GLN A 95 9.42 27.05 6.03
C GLN A 95 7.98 26.75 6.47
N GLY A 96 7.26 25.93 5.69
CA GLY A 96 5.86 25.58 5.90
C GLY A 96 4.90 26.22 4.91
N CYS A 97 3.80 25.53 4.62
CA CYS A 97 2.71 26.03 3.77
C CYS A 97 1.75 26.89 4.58
N ASP A 98 0.91 26.25 5.40
CA ASP A 98 -0.06 26.92 6.30
C ASP A 98 0.41 26.90 7.76
N VAL A 99 1.31 25.98 8.08
CA VAL A 99 1.85 25.75 9.42
C VAL A 99 3.33 26.08 9.37
N CYS A 100 3.74 27.11 10.13
CA CYS A 100 5.14 27.47 10.24
C CYS A 100 5.98 26.41 10.95
N ASN A 101 7.30 26.51 10.80
CA ASN A 101 8.29 25.66 11.47
C ASN A 101 8.22 24.17 11.11
N HIS A 102 7.54 23.84 10.01
CA HIS A 102 7.47 22.49 9.47
C HIS A 102 7.85 22.51 8.00
N LEU A 103 8.63 21.53 7.57
CA LEU A 103 8.76 21.17 6.17
C LEU A 103 7.41 20.62 5.70
N SER A 104 6.85 21.19 4.63
CA SER A 104 5.67 20.65 3.95
C SER A 104 6.06 20.06 2.60
N LEU A 105 5.52 18.89 2.26
CA LEU A 105 5.83 18.15 1.03
C LEU A 105 4.55 17.68 0.35
N PHE A 106 4.48 17.91 -0.96
CA PHE A 106 3.34 17.50 -1.80
C PHE A 106 3.83 16.84 -3.09
N LEU A 107 3.07 15.86 -3.56
CA LEU A 107 3.15 15.34 -4.92
C LEU A 107 2.09 16.06 -5.75
N CYS A 108 2.47 16.56 -6.92
CA CYS A 108 1.61 17.35 -7.79
C CYS A 108 1.57 16.76 -9.20
N VAL A 109 0.41 16.86 -9.85
CA VAL A 109 0.26 16.57 -11.28
C VAL A 109 0.74 17.78 -12.08
N ALA A 110 1.69 17.56 -12.99
CA ALA A 110 2.19 18.60 -13.89
C ALA A 110 1.13 18.97 -14.95
N ASP A 111 1.21 20.18 -15.48
CA ASP A 111 0.32 20.68 -16.54
C ASP A 111 -1.19 20.57 -16.20
N TYR A 112 -1.55 20.57 -14.91
CA TYR A 112 -2.90 20.31 -14.45
C TYR A 112 -3.96 21.28 -15.01
N GLU A 113 -3.54 22.50 -15.37
CA GLU A 113 -4.39 23.52 -16.01
C GLU A 113 -4.94 23.05 -17.36
N LYS A 114 -4.14 22.26 -18.10
CA LYS A 114 -4.47 21.71 -19.42
C LYS A 114 -5.36 20.46 -19.34
N LEU A 115 -5.57 19.91 -18.13
CA LEU A 115 -6.42 18.73 -17.96
C LEU A 115 -7.88 19.06 -18.29
N LEU A 116 -8.53 18.14 -18.98
CA LEU A 116 -9.95 18.25 -19.30
C LEU A 116 -10.81 18.05 -18.04
N PRO A 117 -12.01 18.67 -17.97
CA PRO A 117 -12.99 18.33 -16.96
C PRO A 117 -13.27 16.82 -16.93
N GLY A 118 -13.35 16.23 -15.73
CA GLY A 118 -13.57 14.79 -15.54
C GLY A 118 -12.30 13.94 -15.45
N TRP A 119 -11.11 14.50 -15.73
CA TRP A 119 -9.85 13.80 -15.50
C TRP A 119 -9.68 13.46 -14.00
N SER A 120 -9.46 12.17 -13.70
CA SER A 120 -9.07 11.73 -12.36
C SER A 120 -8.35 10.39 -12.40
N HIS A 121 -7.31 10.26 -11.58
CA HIS A 121 -6.59 9.00 -11.40
C HIS A 121 -6.21 8.80 -9.95
N VAL A 122 -6.19 7.54 -9.53
CA VAL A 122 -5.74 7.20 -8.19
C VAL A 122 -4.28 6.82 -8.24
N ALA A 123 -3.50 7.37 -7.33
CA ALA A 123 -2.12 6.96 -7.11
C ALA A 123 -1.89 6.71 -5.62
N GLN A 124 -1.10 5.67 -5.35
CA GLN A 124 -0.49 5.46 -4.05
C GLN A 124 0.94 5.92 -4.13
N PHE A 125 1.35 6.80 -3.22
CA PHE A 125 2.69 7.33 -3.25
C PHE A 125 3.29 7.47 -1.87
N THR A 126 4.61 7.38 -1.81
CA THR A 126 5.44 7.57 -0.62
C THR A 126 6.42 8.69 -0.89
N ILE A 127 6.48 9.68 0.00
CA ILE A 127 7.56 10.67 0.04
C ILE A 127 8.44 10.37 1.25
N ALA A 128 9.75 10.38 1.03
CA ALA A 128 10.74 10.20 2.07
C ALA A 128 11.75 11.34 2.09
N VAL A 129 12.07 11.82 3.29
CA VAL A 129 13.24 12.68 3.52
C VAL A 129 14.35 11.79 4.04
N VAL A 130 15.41 11.69 3.23
CA VAL A 130 16.52 10.77 3.46
C VAL A 130 17.42 11.33 4.56
N ASN A 131 17.73 10.48 5.51
CA ASN A 131 18.70 10.77 6.56
C ASN A 131 20.07 10.18 6.20
N ARG A 132 21.15 10.73 6.76
CA ARG A 132 22.50 10.13 6.68
C ARG A 132 22.51 8.66 7.08
N ASP A 133 21.74 8.30 8.11
CA ASP A 133 21.45 6.91 8.46
C ASP A 133 20.14 6.46 7.78
N PRO A 134 20.19 5.54 6.80
CA PRO A 134 18.98 5.08 6.10
C PRO A 134 17.88 4.56 7.03
N LYS A 135 18.22 4.04 8.22
CA LYS A 135 17.25 3.55 9.20
C LYS A 135 16.45 4.66 9.88
N LYS A 136 16.96 5.91 9.85
CA LYS A 136 16.34 7.10 10.44
C LYS A 136 15.62 7.97 9.42
N SER A 137 15.62 7.57 8.14
CA SER A 137 14.88 8.29 7.10
C SER A 137 13.40 8.35 7.44
N LYS A 138 12.76 9.49 7.19
CA LYS A 138 11.34 9.67 7.47
C LYS A 138 10.54 9.38 6.21
N TYR A 139 9.55 8.51 6.32
CA TYR A 139 8.64 8.15 5.25
C TYR A 139 7.23 8.63 5.60
N SER A 140 6.47 9.06 4.61
CA SER A 140 5.02 9.21 4.71
C SER A 140 4.41 8.81 3.38
N ASP A 141 3.26 8.15 3.44
CA ASP A 141 2.59 7.62 2.27
C ASP A 141 1.08 7.76 2.41
N THR A 142 0.43 7.74 1.25
CA THR A 142 -1.01 7.94 1.17
C THR A 142 -1.53 7.43 -0.16
N LEU A 143 -2.82 7.11 -0.17
CA LEU A 143 -3.59 6.83 -1.37
C LEU A 143 -4.44 8.06 -1.66
N HIS A 144 -4.34 8.61 -2.86
CA HIS A 144 -5.11 9.78 -3.25
C HIS A 144 -5.64 9.70 -4.68
N ARG A 145 -6.83 10.25 -4.89
CA ARG A 145 -7.45 10.44 -6.20
C ARG A 145 -7.17 11.86 -6.68
N PHE A 146 -6.13 11.99 -7.50
CA PHE A 146 -5.81 13.24 -8.16
C PHE A 146 -6.87 13.58 -9.19
N CYS A 147 -7.28 14.84 -9.21
CA CYS A 147 -8.17 15.39 -10.23
C CYS A 147 -7.80 16.85 -10.52
N LYS A 148 -8.47 17.49 -11.49
CA LYS A 148 -8.19 18.90 -11.80
C LYS A 148 -8.34 19.84 -10.58
N LYS A 149 -9.29 19.56 -9.68
CA LYS A 149 -9.52 20.37 -8.46
C LYS A 149 -8.54 20.05 -7.33
N GLU A 150 -8.11 18.79 -7.25
CA GLU A 150 -7.17 18.27 -6.24
C GLU A 150 -5.98 17.68 -7.00
N HIS A 151 -5.18 18.56 -7.59
CA HIS A 151 -4.05 18.19 -8.44
C HIS A 151 -2.77 17.97 -7.61
N ASP A 152 -2.77 18.42 -6.36
CA ASP A 152 -1.71 18.24 -5.38
C ASP A 152 -2.23 17.53 -4.13
N TRP A 153 -1.36 16.70 -3.54
CA TRP A 153 -1.65 16.04 -2.27
C TRP A 153 -0.38 15.72 -1.49
N GLY A 154 -0.47 15.80 -0.16
CA GLY A 154 0.69 15.58 0.70
C GLY A 154 0.47 16.03 2.14
N TRP A 155 1.55 16.49 2.76
CA TRP A 155 1.62 16.73 4.20
C TRP A 155 2.07 18.17 4.49
N LYS A 156 1.17 18.94 5.12
CA LYS A 156 1.47 20.28 5.63
C LYS A 156 2.49 20.23 6.79
N LYS A 157 2.41 19.21 7.63
CA LYS A 157 3.32 18.98 8.77
C LYS A 157 4.16 17.72 8.53
N PHE A 158 4.94 17.68 7.46
CA PHE A 158 5.74 16.48 7.14
C PHE A 158 6.83 16.27 8.18
N MET A 159 7.65 17.27 8.48
CA MET A 159 8.71 17.18 9.50
C MET A 159 8.95 18.55 10.14
N GLU A 160 9.20 18.61 11.44
CA GLU A 160 9.65 19.85 12.10
C GLU A 160 11.00 20.28 11.52
N LEU A 161 11.16 21.58 11.25
CA LEU A 161 12.39 22.08 10.62
C LEU A 161 13.62 21.92 11.50
N GLN A 162 13.47 22.05 12.82
CA GLN A 162 14.55 21.81 13.76
C GLN A 162 15.13 20.40 13.58
N LYS A 163 14.27 19.40 13.36
CA LYS A 163 14.71 18.02 13.12
C LYS A 163 15.42 17.86 11.78
N VAL A 164 15.01 18.60 10.75
CA VAL A 164 15.68 18.56 9.44
C VAL A 164 17.15 18.98 9.57
N VAL A 165 17.41 20.05 10.32
CA VAL A 165 18.75 20.61 10.55
C VAL A 165 19.56 19.74 11.52
N ASP A 166 19.00 19.40 12.68
CA ASP A 166 19.78 18.83 13.79
C ASP A 166 19.95 17.32 13.71
N ALA A 167 19.04 16.60 13.02
CA ALA A 167 18.99 15.14 13.08
C ALA A 167 19.65 14.45 11.87
N GLY A 168 20.41 15.17 11.05
CA GLY A 168 21.19 14.58 9.94
C GLY A 168 20.39 14.31 8.67
N PHE A 169 19.33 15.08 8.41
CA PHE A 169 18.56 15.01 7.15
C PHE A 169 19.10 15.94 6.06
N ALA A 170 19.76 17.06 6.43
CA ALA A 170 20.50 17.90 5.51
C ALA A 170 22.01 17.54 5.55
N VAL A 171 22.43 16.59 4.72
CA VAL A 171 23.84 16.16 4.67
C VAL A 171 24.60 17.07 3.73
N ASN A 172 25.68 17.71 4.22
CA ASN A 172 26.43 18.73 3.45
C ASN A 172 25.50 19.83 2.91
N ASP A 173 24.58 20.30 3.76
CA ASP A 173 23.53 21.26 3.42
C ASP A 173 22.67 20.87 2.19
N THR A 174 22.58 19.56 1.92
CA THR A 174 21.77 19.00 0.84
C THR A 174 20.63 18.19 1.43
N LEU A 175 19.39 18.61 1.16
CA LEU A 175 18.21 17.86 1.53
C LEU A 175 17.85 16.90 0.38
N THR A 176 17.83 15.59 0.65
CA THR A 176 17.44 14.59 -0.35
C THR A 176 16.03 14.09 -0.09
N ILE A 177 15.14 14.29 -1.07
CA ILE A 177 13.76 13.85 -1.06
C ILE A 177 13.58 12.74 -2.09
N LYS A 178 12.97 11.62 -1.69
CA LYS A 178 12.61 10.53 -2.59
C LYS A 178 11.10 10.43 -2.70
N ALA A 179 10.58 10.32 -3.91
CA ALA A 179 9.19 9.99 -4.19
C ALA A 179 9.11 8.61 -4.85
N GLN A 180 8.15 7.82 -4.43
CA GLN A 180 7.77 6.56 -5.06
C GLN A 180 6.30 6.64 -5.39
N VAL A 181 5.92 6.39 -6.63
CA VAL A 181 4.55 6.57 -7.11
C VAL A 181 4.12 5.28 -7.79
N GLN A 182 2.98 4.74 -7.38
CA GLN A 182 2.26 3.66 -8.05
C GLN A 182 0.94 4.22 -8.55
N VAL A 183 0.79 4.33 -9.86
CA VAL A 183 -0.48 4.70 -10.46
C VAL A 183 -1.39 3.48 -10.50
N ILE A 184 -2.66 3.69 -10.15
CA ILE A 184 -3.63 2.62 -9.99
C ILE A 184 -4.74 2.84 -11.02
N ARG A 185 -4.71 2.00 -12.05
CA ARG A 185 -5.76 1.96 -13.09
C ARG A 185 -6.94 1.14 -12.56
N ALA A 186 -8.14 1.69 -12.68
CA ALA A 186 -9.35 0.92 -12.47
C ALA A 186 -9.50 -0.06 -13.64
N SER A 187 -9.60 -1.35 -13.35
CA SER A 187 -9.99 -2.36 -14.33
C SER A 187 -11.00 -3.29 -13.69
N VAL A 188 -12.06 -3.63 -14.41
CA VAL A 188 -13.04 -4.62 -13.95
C VAL A 188 -12.39 -5.98 -13.74
N SER A 189 -11.35 -6.31 -14.53
CA SER A 189 -10.55 -7.53 -14.37
C SER A 189 -9.54 -7.48 -13.21
N ARG A 190 -9.36 -6.31 -12.58
CA ARG A 190 -8.51 -6.11 -11.40
C ARG A 190 -9.29 -5.29 -10.38
N PRO A 191 -10.29 -5.91 -9.71
CA PRO A 191 -11.11 -5.21 -8.73
C PRO A 191 -10.29 -4.65 -7.57
N PHE A 192 -9.07 -5.17 -7.37
CA PHE A 192 -8.15 -4.76 -6.33
C PHE A 192 -6.89 -4.10 -6.89
N ARG A 193 -6.30 -3.24 -6.07
CA ARG A 193 -5.14 -2.42 -6.44
C ARG A 193 -3.86 -3.23 -6.26
N CYS A 194 -3.37 -3.83 -7.33
CA CYS A 194 -2.08 -4.53 -7.28
C CYS A 194 -0.92 -3.54 -7.14
N LEU A 195 -0.04 -3.79 -6.18
CA LEU A 195 1.18 -3.01 -6.00
C LEU A 195 2.36 -3.71 -6.68
N ASP A 196 3.29 -2.92 -7.23
CA ASP A 196 4.59 -3.42 -7.63
C ASP A 196 5.27 -4.20 -6.49
N ALA A 197 5.95 -5.29 -6.85
CA ALA A 197 6.51 -6.22 -5.87
C ALA A 197 7.58 -5.58 -4.97
N GLN A 198 8.41 -4.68 -5.51
CA GLN A 198 9.42 -4.00 -4.71
C GLN A 198 8.77 -2.95 -3.81
N TYR A 199 7.85 -2.14 -4.36
CA TYR A 199 7.15 -1.13 -3.57
C TYR A 199 6.37 -1.76 -2.41
N ARG A 200 5.69 -2.87 -2.68
CA ARG A 200 4.99 -3.67 -1.67
C ARG A 200 5.92 -4.09 -0.53
N ARG A 201 7.11 -4.63 -0.80
CA ARG A 201 8.05 -5.04 0.25
C ARG A 201 8.45 -3.88 1.15
N GLU A 202 8.71 -2.72 0.56
CA GLU A 202 9.09 -1.52 1.30
C GLU A 202 7.93 -1.03 2.19
N LEU A 203 6.70 -1.05 1.69
CA LEU A 203 5.50 -0.68 2.45
C LEU A 203 5.15 -1.68 3.55
N ILE A 204 5.24 -2.99 3.30
CA ILE A 204 5.00 -4.01 4.33
C ILE A 204 5.93 -3.77 5.51
N ARG A 205 7.21 -3.45 5.28
CA ARG A 205 8.15 -3.16 6.37
C ARG A 205 7.67 -2.00 7.25
N VAL A 206 7.04 -0.99 6.67
CA VAL A 206 6.53 0.19 7.38
C VAL A 206 5.19 -0.11 8.08
N TYR A 207 4.32 -0.89 7.45
CA TYR A 207 2.95 -1.13 7.88
C TYR A 207 2.69 -2.48 8.52
N LEU A 208 3.71 -3.31 8.71
CA LEU A 208 3.56 -4.70 9.16
C LEU A 208 2.66 -4.81 10.39
N THR A 209 2.94 -4.01 11.42
CA THR A 209 2.16 -4.02 12.67
C THR A 209 0.71 -3.63 12.47
N ASN A 210 0.43 -2.72 11.54
CA ASN A 210 -0.94 -2.28 11.25
C ASN A 210 -1.69 -3.35 10.47
N ILE A 211 -1.04 -3.97 9.47
CA ILE A 211 -1.59 -5.08 8.69
C ILE A 211 -1.85 -6.27 9.62
N GLU A 212 -0.89 -6.65 10.44
CA GLU A 212 -1.05 -7.71 11.45
C GLU A 212 -2.19 -7.40 12.41
N GLY A 213 -2.32 -6.15 12.85
CA GLY A 213 -3.44 -5.71 13.69
C GLY A 213 -4.80 -5.92 13.00
N LEU A 214 -4.93 -5.50 11.75
CA LEU A 214 -6.15 -5.66 10.96
C LEU A 214 -6.47 -7.14 10.71
N CYS A 215 -5.48 -7.93 10.29
CA CYS A 215 -5.65 -9.37 10.07
C CYS A 215 -6.01 -10.10 11.37
N ARG A 216 -5.35 -9.78 12.49
CA ARG A 216 -5.66 -10.34 13.81
C ARG A 216 -7.11 -10.05 14.19
N SER A 217 -7.53 -8.80 14.11
CA SER A 217 -8.91 -8.39 14.43
C SER A 217 -9.93 -9.10 13.54
N PHE A 218 -9.63 -9.25 12.24
CA PHE A 218 -10.48 -10.00 11.31
C PHE A 218 -10.62 -11.47 11.72
N VAL A 219 -9.50 -12.12 12.04
CA VAL A 219 -9.47 -13.52 12.42
C VAL A 219 -10.21 -13.74 13.74
N GLU A 220 -9.98 -12.90 14.75
CA GLU A 220 -10.66 -12.96 16.05
C GLU A 220 -12.19 -12.80 15.91
N GLU A 221 -12.66 -11.85 15.09
CA GLU A 221 -14.09 -11.65 14.84
C GLU A 221 -14.72 -12.83 14.07
N SER A 222 -14.00 -13.35 13.06
CA SER A 222 -14.45 -14.50 12.28
C SER A 222 -14.54 -15.75 13.16
N GLN A 223 -13.57 -15.95 14.05
CA GLN A 223 -13.59 -17.00 15.05
C GLN A 223 -14.74 -16.84 16.04
N GLY A 224 -14.98 -15.62 16.54
CA GLY A 224 -16.12 -15.33 17.40
C GLY A 224 -17.45 -15.71 16.76
N THR A 225 -17.57 -15.51 15.45
CA THR A 225 -18.77 -15.88 14.67
C THR A 225 -18.90 -17.40 14.47
N LEU A 226 -17.79 -18.12 14.29
CA LEU A 226 -17.78 -19.57 14.09
C LEU A 226 -17.90 -20.37 15.40
N LYS A 227 -17.45 -19.82 16.53
CA LYS A 227 -17.38 -20.51 17.82
C LYS A 227 -18.71 -21.11 18.30
N PRO A 228 -19.87 -20.45 18.18
CA PRO A 228 -21.15 -21.05 18.54
C PRO A 228 -21.46 -22.31 17.73
N LEU A 229 -21.15 -22.32 16.42
CA LEU A 229 -21.35 -23.47 15.54
C LEU A 229 -20.41 -24.64 15.91
N LEU A 230 -19.17 -24.33 16.28
CA LEU A 230 -18.20 -25.34 16.72
C LEU A 230 -18.61 -25.96 18.07
N ASN A 231 -19.16 -25.17 18.98
CA ASN A 231 -19.63 -25.65 20.29
C ASN A 231 -20.86 -26.56 20.19
N ASP A 232 -21.73 -26.37 19.19
CA ASP A 232 -22.90 -27.21 18.91
C ASP A 232 -22.82 -27.83 17.51
N LEU A 233 -21.70 -28.50 17.22
CA LEU A 233 -21.47 -29.13 15.93
C LEU A 233 -22.50 -30.25 15.65
N ALA A 234 -22.94 -30.96 16.69
CA ALA A 234 -23.95 -31.99 16.58
C ALA A 234 -25.32 -31.41 16.20
N GLY A 235 -25.75 -30.30 16.83
CA GLY A 235 -26.96 -29.60 16.46
C GLY A 235 -26.89 -29.04 15.03
N PHE A 236 -25.74 -28.46 14.65
CA PHE A 236 -25.52 -27.99 13.29
C PHE A 236 -25.59 -29.12 12.25
N ARG A 237 -25.00 -30.30 12.56
CA ARG A 237 -25.09 -31.48 11.69
C ARG A 237 -26.52 -31.92 11.46
N VAL A 238 -27.34 -32.01 12.51
CA VAL A 238 -28.76 -32.37 12.39
C VAL A 238 -29.52 -31.35 11.53
N PHE A 239 -29.28 -30.06 11.76
CA PHE A 239 -29.83 -29.00 10.92
C PHE A 239 -29.43 -29.17 9.45
N TRP A 240 -28.14 -29.35 9.18
CA TRP A 240 -27.59 -29.46 7.83
C TRP A 240 -28.13 -30.68 7.08
N GLU A 241 -28.18 -31.83 7.76
CA GLU A 241 -28.74 -33.08 7.23
C GLU A 241 -30.24 -32.94 6.94
N GLY A 242 -30.97 -32.14 7.72
CA GLY A 242 -32.38 -31.81 7.51
C GLY A 242 -32.66 -30.85 6.35
N CYS A 243 -31.68 -30.10 5.86
CA CYS A 243 -31.86 -29.21 4.72
C CYS A 243 -31.97 -29.98 3.40
N THR A 244 -32.87 -29.51 2.52
CA THR A 244 -32.96 -29.97 1.14
C THR A 244 -31.75 -29.54 0.32
N THR A 245 -31.50 -30.19 -0.82
CA THR A 245 -30.41 -29.81 -1.75
C THR A 245 -30.52 -28.35 -2.20
N ALA A 246 -31.73 -27.84 -2.41
CA ALA A 246 -31.96 -26.44 -2.81
C ALA A 246 -31.57 -25.45 -1.71
N GLU A 247 -31.90 -25.76 -0.45
CA GLU A 247 -31.53 -24.94 0.71
C GLU A 247 -30.02 -24.97 0.96
N ARG A 248 -29.39 -26.16 0.88
CA ARG A 248 -27.94 -26.29 1.02
C ARG A 248 -27.21 -25.47 -0.02
N ASN A 249 -27.60 -25.59 -1.29
CA ASN A 249 -27.03 -24.77 -2.37
C ASN A 249 -27.20 -23.28 -2.09
N LYS A 250 -28.35 -22.83 -1.61
CA LYS A 250 -28.57 -21.41 -1.27
C LYS A 250 -27.68 -20.93 -0.12
N LEU A 251 -27.41 -21.77 0.87
CA LEU A 251 -26.57 -21.43 2.03
C LEU A 251 -25.06 -21.48 1.72
N THR A 252 -24.64 -22.26 0.72
CA THR A 252 -23.22 -22.42 0.33
C THR A 252 -22.83 -21.58 -0.89
N SER A 253 -23.77 -20.86 -1.49
CA SER A 253 -23.57 -20.02 -2.67
C SER A 253 -23.66 -18.54 -2.33
N MET A 254 -22.73 -17.74 -2.82
CA MET A 254 -22.77 -16.28 -2.67
C MET A 254 -22.34 -15.59 -3.96
N ALA A 255 -23.01 -14.52 -4.39
CA ALA A 255 -22.60 -13.80 -5.58
C ALA A 255 -21.21 -13.17 -5.37
N VAL A 256 -20.34 -13.25 -6.38
CA VAL A 256 -19.00 -12.65 -6.39
C VAL A 256 -19.08 -11.16 -6.07
N SER A 257 -20.07 -10.45 -6.61
CA SER A 257 -20.29 -9.03 -6.31
C SER A 257 -20.57 -8.76 -4.84
N ASP A 258 -21.26 -9.67 -4.14
CA ASP A 258 -21.57 -9.53 -2.72
C ASP A 258 -20.32 -9.77 -1.88
N VAL A 259 -19.57 -10.84 -2.18
CA VAL A 259 -18.27 -11.12 -1.52
C VAL A 259 -17.30 -9.95 -1.72
N LEU A 260 -17.14 -9.48 -2.96
CA LEU A 260 -16.25 -8.36 -3.27
C LEU A 260 -16.70 -7.08 -2.54
N ARG A 261 -18.00 -6.80 -2.51
CA ARG A 261 -18.54 -5.65 -1.79
C ARG A 261 -18.24 -5.74 -0.30
N ASP A 262 -18.40 -6.91 0.31
CA ASP A 262 -18.17 -7.09 1.73
C ASP A 262 -16.68 -7.03 2.08
N LEU A 263 -15.80 -7.58 1.22
CA LEU A 263 -14.36 -7.41 1.32
C LEU A 263 -13.94 -5.94 1.20
N VAL A 264 -14.48 -5.20 0.22
CA VAL A 264 -14.21 -3.78 0.03
C VAL A 264 -14.68 -2.98 1.24
N LYS A 265 -15.91 -3.20 1.72
CA LYS A 265 -16.42 -2.53 2.92
C LYS A 265 -15.56 -2.78 4.15
N ARG A 266 -15.00 -3.98 4.27
CA ARG A 266 -14.29 -4.42 5.46
C ARG A 266 -12.83 -4.01 5.48
N PHE A 267 -12.14 -4.18 4.34
CA PHE A 267 -10.70 -3.98 4.27
C PHE A 267 -10.30 -2.78 3.43
N PHE A 268 -11.15 -2.31 2.52
CA PHE A 268 -10.79 -1.23 1.61
C PHE A 268 -11.35 0.11 2.08
N ASN A 269 -10.54 0.80 2.89
CA ASN A 269 -10.80 2.17 3.29
C ASN A 269 -10.06 3.12 2.35
N GLU A 270 -10.80 4.00 1.66
CA GLU A 270 -10.18 4.98 0.76
C GLU A 270 -9.28 5.90 1.58
N LYS A 271 -8.02 6.06 1.13
CA LYS A 271 -6.91 6.79 1.79
C LYS A 271 -6.07 5.98 2.78
N GLU A 272 -6.43 4.74 3.09
CA GLU A 272 -5.63 3.88 3.95
C GLU A 272 -4.70 2.97 3.11
N VAL A 273 -3.39 3.03 3.38
CA VAL A 273 -2.40 2.26 2.60
C VAL A 273 -2.35 0.79 3.01
N THR A 274 -2.53 0.52 4.31
CA THR A 274 -2.72 -0.83 4.88
C THR A 274 -3.84 -1.58 4.19
N SER A 275 -4.97 -0.93 3.93
CA SER A 275 -6.08 -1.49 3.16
C SER A 275 -5.66 -2.00 1.79
N THR A 276 -4.86 -1.23 1.06
CA THR A 276 -4.38 -1.64 -0.26
C THR A 276 -3.45 -2.85 -0.18
N LEU A 277 -2.61 -2.94 0.86
CA LEU A 277 -1.74 -4.09 1.10
C LEU A 277 -2.54 -5.37 1.41
N VAL A 278 -3.58 -5.27 2.24
CA VAL A 278 -4.47 -6.40 2.55
C VAL A 278 -5.22 -6.84 1.29
N MET A 279 -5.76 -5.91 0.51
CA MET A 279 -6.50 -6.25 -0.72
C MET A 279 -5.61 -6.85 -1.81
N ASP A 280 -4.36 -6.38 -1.98
CA ASP A 280 -3.39 -7.00 -2.90
C ASP A 280 -3.07 -8.44 -2.48
N GLU A 281 -2.96 -8.72 -1.18
CA GLU A 281 -2.70 -10.08 -0.69
C GLU A 281 -3.90 -11.01 -0.83
N LEU A 282 -5.11 -10.53 -0.50
CA LEU A 282 -6.34 -11.28 -0.72
C LEU A 282 -6.51 -11.61 -2.19
N PHE A 283 -6.27 -10.65 -3.09
CA PHE A 283 -6.39 -10.90 -4.53
C PHE A 283 -5.43 -11.97 -5.04
N ARG A 284 -4.16 -11.92 -4.62
CA ARG A 284 -3.16 -12.91 -5.02
C ARG A 284 -3.49 -14.29 -4.47
N THR A 285 -3.92 -14.35 -3.21
CA THR A 285 -4.37 -15.60 -2.59
C THR A 285 -5.58 -16.17 -3.33
N CYS A 286 -6.57 -15.35 -3.68
CA CYS A 286 -7.72 -15.79 -4.48
C CYS A 286 -7.33 -16.30 -5.86
N GLN A 287 -6.38 -15.67 -6.55
CA GLN A 287 -5.87 -16.17 -7.83
C GLN A 287 -5.11 -17.49 -7.68
N ALA A 288 -4.30 -17.63 -6.63
CA ALA A 288 -3.60 -18.88 -6.32
C ALA A 288 -4.59 -20.03 -6.05
N LEU A 289 -5.67 -19.74 -5.31
CA LEU A 289 -6.75 -20.71 -5.07
C LEU A 289 -7.46 -21.13 -6.37
N GLY A 290 -7.53 -20.27 -7.39
CA GLY A 290 -8.13 -20.62 -8.68
C GLY A 290 -7.22 -21.37 -9.66
N THR A 291 -5.93 -21.58 -9.32
CA THR A 291 -4.91 -22.08 -10.26
C THR A 291 -4.23 -23.38 -9.81
N THR A 292 -4.64 -23.98 -8.68
CA THR A 292 -4.07 -25.24 -8.21
C THR A 292 -4.73 -26.43 -8.92
N ASP A 293 -4.05 -26.99 -9.93
CA ASP A 293 -4.40 -28.26 -10.57
C ASP A 293 -4.21 -29.48 -9.63
N GLU A 294 -3.46 -29.35 -8.52
CA GLU A 294 -3.09 -30.49 -7.65
C GLU A 294 -3.91 -30.64 -6.37
N VAL A 295 -4.76 -29.67 -6.01
CA VAL A 295 -5.67 -29.75 -4.86
C VAL A 295 -7.00 -29.13 -5.28
N GLN A 296 -8.08 -29.90 -5.23
CA GLN A 296 -9.42 -29.39 -5.47
C GLN A 296 -9.60 -28.08 -4.67
N PRO A 297 -9.83 -26.94 -5.33
CA PRO A 297 -9.87 -25.67 -4.63
C PRO A 297 -11.07 -25.66 -3.68
N ARG A 298 -10.83 -25.37 -2.38
CA ARG A 298 -11.83 -25.40 -1.29
C ARG A 298 -13.04 -24.48 -1.51
N VAL A 299 -12.90 -23.54 -2.44
CA VAL A 299 -13.95 -22.64 -2.94
C VAL A 299 -13.83 -22.63 -4.46
N THR A 300 -14.92 -22.93 -5.16
CA THR A 300 -14.95 -22.91 -6.63
C THR A 300 -15.73 -21.70 -7.13
N VAL A 301 -15.15 -21.02 -8.12
CA VAL A 301 -15.85 -20.06 -8.97
C VAL A 301 -16.25 -20.83 -10.22
N THR A 302 -17.54 -21.12 -10.40
CA THR A 302 -18.02 -21.75 -11.64
C THR A 302 -18.16 -20.66 -12.71
N ASP A 303 -17.54 -20.89 -13.87
CA ASP A 303 -17.43 -19.97 -15.03
C ASP A 303 -18.79 -19.41 -15.49
N ASP A 304 -19.88 -20.13 -15.22
CA ASP A 304 -21.19 -19.81 -15.77
C ASP A 304 -21.99 -18.74 -15.01
N ARG A 305 -21.61 -18.34 -13.77
CA ARG A 305 -22.57 -17.59 -12.90
C ARG A 305 -22.06 -16.47 -11.98
N ASN A 306 -20.77 -16.12 -11.92
CA ASN A 306 -20.29 -15.11 -10.94
C ASN A 306 -20.74 -15.41 -9.50
N VAL A 307 -20.73 -16.69 -9.09
CA VAL A 307 -21.10 -17.14 -7.75
C VAL A 307 -19.92 -17.92 -7.16
N PHE A 308 -19.56 -17.64 -5.92
CA PHE A 308 -18.68 -18.45 -5.10
C PHE A 308 -19.49 -19.57 -4.46
N ASN A 309 -19.04 -20.82 -4.66
CA ASN A 309 -19.58 -21.99 -3.99
C ASN A 309 -18.51 -22.61 -3.09
N LEU A 310 -18.90 -23.03 -1.89
CA LEU A 310 -18.07 -23.91 -1.08
C LEU A 310 -17.92 -25.25 -1.81
N SER A 311 -16.68 -25.72 -1.99
CA SER A 311 -16.43 -26.98 -2.72
C SER A 311 -16.50 -28.22 -1.81
N SER A 312 -16.46 -28.01 -0.50
CA SER A 312 -16.48 -29.06 0.52
C SER A 312 -17.73 -28.92 1.39
N ASP A 313 -18.17 -30.02 1.97
CA ASP A 313 -19.32 -30.00 2.87
C ASP A 313 -19.01 -29.13 4.11
N PRO A 314 -19.90 -28.21 4.51
CA PRO A 314 -19.68 -27.33 5.67
C PRO A 314 -19.39 -28.09 6.96
N VAL A 315 -19.95 -29.28 7.16
CA VAL A 315 -19.71 -30.09 8.36
C VAL A 315 -18.29 -30.64 8.36
N GLU A 316 -17.81 -31.15 7.23
CA GLU A 316 -16.40 -31.59 7.09
C GLU A 316 -15.41 -30.45 7.35
N LEU A 317 -15.73 -29.24 6.86
CA LEU A 317 -14.91 -28.05 7.08
C LEU A 317 -14.85 -27.66 8.57
N LEU A 318 -15.97 -27.74 9.28
CA LEU A 318 -16.04 -27.45 10.70
C LEU A 318 -15.35 -28.54 11.55
N GLU A 319 -15.53 -29.81 11.21
CA GLU A 319 -14.84 -30.94 11.87
C GLU A 319 -13.32 -30.84 11.71
N TRP A 320 -12.87 -30.45 10.50
CA TRP A 320 -11.46 -30.15 10.25
C TRP A 320 -10.98 -28.98 11.13
N ALA A 321 -11.76 -27.90 11.25
CA ALA A 321 -11.40 -26.74 12.05
C ALA A 321 -11.27 -27.07 13.55
N VAL A 322 -12.12 -27.96 14.08
CA VAL A 322 -12.01 -28.47 15.47
C VAL A 322 -10.75 -29.32 15.65
N SER A 323 -10.43 -30.16 14.65
CA SER A 323 -9.34 -31.14 14.76
C SER A 323 -7.95 -30.54 14.54
N ALA A 324 -7.85 -29.49 13.73
CA ALA A 324 -6.57 -28.93 13.29
C ALA A 324 -6.01 -27.83 14.23
N ASP A 325 -6.73 -27.46 15.29
CA ASP A 325 -6.44 -26.29 16.13
C ASP A 325 -6.20 -25.01 15.30
N ALA A 326 -6.75 -24.99 14.07
CA ALA A 326 -6.43 -24.04 13.00
C ALA A 326 -6.95 -22.62 13.26
N LEU A 327 -7.69 -22.45 14.36
CA LEU A 327 -8.24 -21.18 14.82
C LEU A 327 -7.42 -20.60 15.98
N HIS A 328 -6.22 -21.10 16.29
CA HIS A 328 -5.32 -20.35 17.16
C HIS A 328 -4.58 -19.26 16.38
N VAL A 329 -4.85 -18.00 16.72
CA VAL A 329 -4.00 -16.87 16.32
C VAL A 329 -2.64 -17.06 17.00
N CYS A 330 -1.59 -17.41 16.24
CA CYS A 330 -0.22 -17.41 16.77
C CYS A 330 0.08 -16.06 17.42
N ASN A 331 0.29 -16.06 18.74
CA ASN A 331 0.75 -14.91 19.51
C ASN A 331 2.29 -14.72 19.43
N ASP A 332 2.95 -15.41 18.51
CA ASP A 332 4.41 -15.49 18.43
C ASP A 332 5.07 -14.28 17.76
N GLY A 333 4.74 -13.09 18.27
CA GLY A 333 5.56 -11.89 18.11
C GLY A 333 6.70 -11.80 19.13
N LYS A 334 6.77 -12.70 20.12
CA LYS A 334 7.80 -12.68 21.19
C LYS A 334 8.89 -13.74 21.06
N ASP A 335 8.60 -14.94 20.54
CA ASP A 335 9.57 -16.04 20.63
C ASP A 335 10.59 -16.09 19.48
N ARG A 336 10.29 -15.50 18.31
CA ARG A 336 11.29 -15.35 17.24
C ARG A 336 12.46 -14.42 17.57
N ALA A 337 12.37 -13.61 18.64
CA ALA A 337 13.44 -12.75 19.09
C ALA A 337 14.42 -13.45 20.07
N ARG A 338 14.06 -14.60 20.63
CA ARG A 338 14.95 -15.37 21.53
C ARG A 338 15.90 -16.29 20.76
N ASP A 339 15.44 -16.88 19.66
CA ASP A 339 16.27 -17.81 18.88
C ASP A 339 17.35 -17.11 18.03
N ALA A 340 17.22 -15.80 17.79
CA ALA A 340 18.25 -14.98 17.14
C ALA A 340 19.35 -14.48 18.11
N ALA A 341 19.21 -14.70 19.42
CA ALA A 341 20.14 -14.19 20.44
C ALA A 341 20.90 -15.31 21.21
N GLY A 342 20.62 -16.58 20.94
CA GLY A 342 21.25 -17.73 21.62
C GLY A 342 22.39 -18.42 20.84
N GLY A 343 22.74 -17.92 19.66
CA GLY A 343 23.61 -18.63 18.70
C GLY A 343 25.08 -18.19 18.68
N GLU A 344 25.72 -17.89 19.81
CA GLU A 344 27.19 -17.74 19.85
C GLU A 344 27.81 -18.26 21.15
N ARG A 345 28.68 -19.28 20.98
CA ARG A 345 29.60 -19.99 21.89
C ARG A 345 29.19 -21.47 21.95
N SER A 346 29.99 -22.44 21.51
CA SER A 346 31.45 -22.52 21.50
C SER A 346 31.87 -23.71 20.63
N SER A 347 32.75 -23.50 19.65
CA SER A 347 33.58 -24.58 19.13
C SER A 347 34.93 -24.02 18.67
N ALA A 348 35.88 -24.02 19.61
CA ALA A 348 37.29 -23.94 19.28
C ALA A 348 38.12 -24.69 20.31
N SER A 349 38.81 -25.74 19.80
CA SER A 349 40.09 -26.29 20.27
C SER A 349 40.14 -27.13 21.55
N SER A 350 40.28 -28.44 21.37
CA SER A 350 41.52 -29.14 21.77
C SER A 350 41.78 -30.38 20.91
N ARG A 351 42.76 -30.26 20.01
CA ARG A 351 43.54 -31.38 19.49
C ARG A 351 44.65 -31.67 20.49
N SER A 352 44.66 -32.85 21.09
CA SER A 352 45.85 -33.53 21.59
C SER A 352 45.52 -35.01 21.74
N GLY A 353 46.20 -35.83 20.94
CA GLY A 353 46.00 -37.26 20.76
C GLY A 353 46.51 -37.66 19.40
#